data_AF-A0A2V5LH90-F1
#
_entry.id   AF-A0A2V5LH90-F1
#
_cell.length_a   1.000
_cell.length_b   1.000
_cell.length_c   1.000
_cell.angle_alpha   90.00
_cell.angle_beta   90.00
_cell.angle_gamma   90.00
#
_symmetry.space_group_name_H-M   'P 1'
#
loop_
_entity.id
_entity.type
_entity.pdbx_description
1 polymer ?
#
loop_
_entity_poly.entity_id
_entity_poly.type
_entity_poly.pdbx_seq_one_letter_code
_entity_poly.pdbx_strand_id
1 'polypeptide(L)'
;VWATRHPAVYNLRLEGLIRYGASPRATIYLALGARAHAFLNGRGYVTPQDVKSIDPDVLRHRIIVSYEAEAESVTSETIIERIFAGLPVP
;
A
#
# COMPACT_ATOMS: atom_id res chain seq x y z
N VAL A 1 2.31 3.05 -3.71
CA VAL A 1 3.77 2.77 -3.71
C VAL A 1 4.58 3.98 -3.27
N TRP A 2 4.53 5.13 -3.94
CA TRP A 2 5.33 6.31 -3.52
C TRP A 2 5.07 6.78 -2.09
N ALA A 3 3.82 6.75 -1.63
CA ALA A 3 3.45 7.05 -0.25
C ALA A 3 4.18 6.19 0.81
N THR A 4 4.60 4.96 0.46
CA THR A 4 5.39 4.11 1.38
C THR A 4 6.86 4.54 1.47
N ARG A 5 7.36 5.33 0.50
CA ARG A 5 8.76 5.78 0.45
C ARG A 5 8.92 7.24 0.89
N HIS A 6 7.92 8.07 0.59
CA HIS A 6 7.90 9.50 0.91
C HIS A 6 6.53 9.91 1.49
N PRO A 7 6.17 9.43 2.70
CA PRO A 7 4.84 9.67 3.28
C PRO A 7 4.55 11.16 3.53
N ALA A 8 5.56 11.96 3.87
CA ALA A 8 5.45 13.40 4.10
C ALA A 8 4.84 14.17 2.92
N VAL A 9 5.18 13.77 1.69
CA VAL A 9 4.68 14.38 0.44
C VAL A 9 3.16 14.24 0.30
N TYR A 10 2.59 13.22 0.96
CA TYR A 10 1.16 12.92 0.94
C TYR A 10 0.47 13.34 2.24
N ASN A 11 1.10 14.16 3.09
CA ASN A 11 0.62 14.56 4.42
C ASN A 11 0.31 13.36 5.35
N LEU A 12 1.02 12.24 5.17
CA LEU A 12 0.88 11.06 6.01
C LEU A 12 1.91 11.09 7.14
N ARG A 13 1.43 11.09 8.40
CA ARG A 13 2.29 11.02 9.59
C ARG A 13 2.80 9.60 9.82
N LEU A 14 3.77 9.20 8.99
CA LEU A 14 4.43 7.90 9.01
C LEU A 14 5.95 8.03 8.99
N GLU A 15 6.49 9.24 9.20
CA GLU A 15 7.93 9.46 9.29
C GLU A 15 8.53 8.64 10.43
N GLY A 16 9.69 8.03 10.17
CA GLY A 16 10.37 7.21 11.17
C GLY A 16 9.74 5.84 11.42
N LEU A 17 8.55 5.52 10.88
CA LEU A 17 7.90 4.21 11.03
C LEU A 17 8.27 3.20 9.92
N ILE A 18 8.73 3.69 8.77
CA ILE A 18 9.10 2.86 7.62
C ILE A 18 10.62 2.92 7.44
N ARG A 19 11.29 1.78 7.59
CA ARG A 19 12.72 1.64 7.28
C ARG A 19 12.94 1.51 5.78
N TYR A 20 12.09 0.76 5.09
CA TYR A 20 12.15 0.59 3.63
C TYR A 20 10.77 0.45 3.03
N GLY A 21 10.44 1.34 2.08
CA GLY A 21 9.16 1.33 1.36
C GLY A 21 9.12 0.33 0.19
N ALA A 22 7.94 0.16 -0.39
CA ALA A 22 7.72 -0.78 -1.48
C ALA A 22 8.48 -0.39 -2.76
N SER A 23 9.08 -1.39 -3.42
CA SER A 23 9.83 -1.19 -4.67
C SER A 23 8.91 -1.00 -5.89
N PRO A 24 9.43 -0.57 -7.06
CA PRO A 24 8.63 -0.46 -8.29
C PRO A 24 7.92 -1.75 -8.70
N ARG A 25 8.40 -2.92 -8.27
CA ARG A 25 7.72 -4.21 -8.49
C ARG A 25 6.32 -4.23 -7.87
N ALA A 26 6.12 -3.57 -6.73
CA ALA A 26 4.80 -3.50 -6.11
C ALA A 26 3.77 -2.83 -7.03
N THR A 27 4.17 -1.79 -7.78
CA THR A 27 3.29 -1.13 -8.76
C THR A 27 2.82 -2.11 -9.84
N ILE A 28 3.74 -2.94 -10.35
CA ILE A 28 3.44 -3.93 -11.39
C ILE A 28 2.43 -4.96 -10.88
N TYR A 29 2.65 -5.50 -9.69
CA TYR A 29 1.76 -6.52 -9.11
C TYR A 29 0.40 -5.94 -8.67
N LEU A 30 0.35 -4.70 -8.18
CA LEU A 30 -0.92 -4.00 -7.92
C LEU A 30 -1.73 -3.83 -9.22
N ALA A 31 -1.10 -3.38 -10.30
CA ALA A 31 -1.78 -3.18 -11.59
C ALA A 31 -2.23 -4.51 -12.23
N LEU A 32 -1.43 -5.57 -12.12
CA LEU A 32 -1.79 -6.88 -12.62
C LEU A 32 -2.92 -7.50 -11.79
N GLY A 33 -2.80 -7.49 -10.47
CA GLY A 33 -3.78 -8.05 -9.56
C GLY A 33 -5.11 -7.31 -9.60
N ALA A 34 -5.11 -5.97 -9.69
CA ALA A 34 -6.34 -5.20 -9.82
C ALA A 34 -7.09 -5.50 -11.15
N ARG A 35 -6.36 -5.71 -12.25
CA ARG A 35 -6.96 -6.15 -13.53
C ARG A 35 -7.54 -7.56 -13.45
N ALA A 36 -6.81 -8.49 -12.83
CA ALA A 36 -7.29 -9.85 -12.62
C ALA A 36 -8.53 -9.86 -11.71
N HIS A 37 -8.52 -9.08 -10.63
CA HIS A 37 -9.65 -8.92 -9.73
C HIS A 37 -10.87 -8.34 -10.44
N ALA A 38 -10.71 -7.26 -11.22
CA ALA A 38 -11.80 -6.69 -12.01
C ALA A 38 -12.37 -7.71 -13.02
N PHE A 39 -11.50 -8.44 -13.72
CA PHE A 39 -11.88 -9.45 -14.71
C PHE A 39 -12.67 -10.61 -14.08
N LEU A 40 -12.22 -11.12 -12.93
CA LEU A 40 -12.92 -12.17 -12.18
C LEU A 40 -14.29 -11.72 -11.69
N ASN A 41 -14.47 -10.41 -11.46
CA ASN A 41 -15.76 -9.79 -11.13
C ASN A 41 -16.59 -9.41 -12.38
N GLY A 42 -16.22 -9.89 -13.57
CA GLY A 42 -16.96 -9.66 -14.82
C GLY A 42 -16.85 -8.23 -15.37
N ARG A 43 -15.90 -7.42 -14.89
CA ARG A 43 -15.69 -6.04 -15.34
C ARG A 43 -14.52 -5.96 -16.32
N GLY A 44 -14.70 -5.18 -17.39
CA GLY A 44 -13.66 -4.86 -18.37
C GLY A 44 -12.75 -3.67 -18.01
N TYR A 45 -12.93 -3.09 -16.83
CA TYR A 45 -12.19 -1.92 -16.36
C TYR A 45 -11.88 -2.02 -14.87
N VAL A 46 -10.78 -1.40 -14.45
CA VAL A 46 -10.32 -1.39 -13.05
C VAL A 46 -10.96 -0.21 -12.31
N THR A 47 -11.46 -0.48 -11.11
CA THR A 47 -11.91 0.54 -10.15
C THR A 47 -10.88 0.72 -9.03
N PRO A 48 -10.88 1.86 -8.30
CA PRO A 48 -10.01 2.02 -7.14
C PRO A 48 -10.20 0.94 -6.07
N GLN A 49 -11.41 0.38 -5.97
CA GLN A 49 -11.69 -0.71 -5.04
C GLN A 49 -10.93 -1.99 -5.40
N ASP A 50 -10.71 -2.30 -6.68
CA ASP A 50 -9.92 -3.47 -7.09
C ASP A 50 -8.46 -3.34 -6.64
N VAL A 51 -7.93 -2.12 -6.59
CA VAL A 51 -6.58 -1.88 -6.06
C VAL A 51 -6.55 -2.06 -4.54
N LYS A 52 -7.56 -1.52 -3.83
CA LYS A 52 -7.72 -1.66 -2.37
C LYS A 52 -8.06 -3.09 -1.91
N SER A 53 -8.50 -3.95 -2.81
CA SER A 53 -8.76 -5.35 -2.49
C SER A 53 -7.48 -6.20 -2.57
N ILE A 54 -6.49 -5.76 -3.35
CA ILE A 54 -5.27 -6.52 -3.65
C ILE A 54 -4.05 -5.95 -2.91
N ASP A 55 -4.14 -4.73 -2.37
CA ASP A 55 -2.99 -4.08 -1.75
C ASP A 55 -2.39 -4.79 -0.53
N PRO A 56 -3.14 -5.44 0.38
CA PRO A 56 -2.52 -6.09 1.53
C PRO A 56 -1.65 -7.26 1.06
N ASP A 57 -2.15 -8.03 0.10
CA ASP A 57 -1.44 -9.19 -0.45
C ASP A 57 -0.16 -8.78 -1.16
N VAL A 58 -0.15 -7.61 -1.83
CA VAL A 58 1.03 -7.12 -2.53
C VAL A 58 2.01 -6.42 -1.59
N LEU A 59 1.54 -5.62 -0.63
CA LEU A 59 2.38 -4.67 0.11
C LEU A 59 2.86 -5.18 1.47
N ARG A 60 2.14 -6.06 2.16
CA ARG A 60 2.44 -6.43 3.56
C ARG A 60 3.84 -6.99 3.79
N HIS A 61 4.36 -7.72 2.80
CA HIS A 61 5.68 -8.34 2.81
C HIS A 61 6.74 -7.51 2.07
N ARG A 62 6.39 -6.30 1.63
CA ARG A 62 7.24 -5.40 0.84
C ARG A 62 7.57 -4.08 1.53
N ILE A 63 7.05 -3.88 2.74
CA ILE A 63 7.33 -2.72 3.58
C ILE A 63 8.09 -3.26 4.79
N ILE A 64 9.29 -2.72 5.02
CA ILE A 64 10.09 -3.03 6.20
C ILE A 64 9.84 -1.90 7.21
N VAL A 65 9.30 -2.27 8.36
CA VAL A 65 9.07 -1.36 9.49
C VAL A 65 10.39 -0.96 10.15
N SER A 66 10.40 0.20 10.81
CA SER A 66 11.53 0.65 11.60
C SER A 66 11.58 -0.02 12.97
N TYR A 67 12.66 0.20 13.72
CA TYR A 67 12.78 -0.33 15.07
C TYR A 67 11.78 0.36 16.02
N GLU A 68 11.58 1.65 15.81
CA GLU A 68 10.61 2.49 16.51
C GLU A 68 9.19 1.97 16.29
N ALA A 69 8.85 1.63 15.04
CA ALA A 69 7.56 1.03 14.71
C ALA A 69 7.37 -0.33 15.40
N GLU A 70 8.40 -1.20 15.43
CA GLU A 70 8.34 -2.46 16.17
C GLU A 70 8.12 -2.24 17.67
N ALA A 71 8.83 -1.28 18.27
CA ALA A 71 8.66 -0.91 19.68
C ALA A 71 7.25 -0.40 19.99
N GLU A 72 6.62 0.31 19.05
CA GLU A 72 5.23 0.77 19.13
C GLU A 72 4.20 -0.29 18.71
N SER A 73 4.62 -1.53 18.40
CA SER A 73 3.76 -2.60 17.87
C SER A 73 3.01 -2.24 16.57
N VAL A 74 3.60 -1.36 15.76
CA VAL A 74 3.08 -0.94 14.45
C VAL A 74 3.55 -1.92 13.39
N THR A 75 2.60 -2.62 12.77
CA THR A 75 2.87 -3.59 11.69
C THR A 75 2.86 -2.95 10.31
N SER A 76 3.38 -3.67 9.31
CA SER A 76 3.28 -3.24 7.91
C SER A 76 1.82 -3.12 7.46
N GLU A 77 0.93 -4.01 7.93
CA GLU A 77 -0.52 -3.90 7.72
C GLU A 77 -1.08 -2.58 8.26
N THR A 78 -0.72 -2.21 9.49
CA THR A 78 -1.19 -0.95 10.10
C THR A 78 -0.74 0.26 9.27
N ILE A 79 0.48 0.22 8.75
CA ILE A 79 1.02 1.27 7.88
C ILE A 79 0.24 1.33 6.56
N ILE A 80 -0.04 0.18 5.95
CA ILE A 80 -0.81 0.08 4.69
C ILE A 80 -2.20 0.69 4.89
N GLU A 81 -2.91 0.30 5.94
CA GLU A 81 -4.23 0.84 6.26
C GLU A 81 -4.20 2.37 6.42
N ARG A 82 -3.23 2.90 7.15
CA ARG A 82 -3.05 4.37 7.32
C ARG A 82 -2.79 5.07 5.99
N ILE A 83 -1.98 4.46 5.10
CA ILE A 83 -1.72 5.02 3.76
C ILE A 83 -3.00 5.08 2.94
N PHE A 84 -3.77 3.99 2.87
CA PHE A 84 -4.99 3.95 2.05
C PHE A 84 -6.16 4.74 2.64
N ALA A 85 -6.19 4.96 3.95
CA ALA A 85 -7.13 5.86 4.60
C ALA A 85 -6.81 7.34 4.36
N GLY A 86 -5.53 7.70 4.25
CA GLY A 86 -5.11 9.09 4.08
C GLY A 86 -4.97 9.56 2.62
N LEU A 87 -4.97 8.64 1.65
CA LEU A 87 -4.89 9.00 0.23
C LEU A 87 -6.29 9.23 -0.36
N PRO A 88 -6.50 10.33 -1.12
CA PRO A 88 -7.74 10.54 -1.84
C PRO A 88 -7.94 9.46 -2.91
N VAL A 89 -9.17 9.00 -3.05
CA VAL A 89 -9.57 8.10 -4.13
C VAL A 89 -10.09 8.95 -5.29
N PRO A 90 -9.51 8.84 -6.50
CA PRO A 90 -10.02 9.53 -7.69
C PRO A 90 -11.32 8.91 -8.21
#